data_AF-A0A2U3A3V5-F1
#
_entry.id   AF-A0A2U3A3V5-F1
#
_cell.length_a   1.000
_cell.length_b   1.000
_cell.length_c   1.000
_cell.angle_alpha   90.00
_cell.angle_beta   90.00
_cell.angle_gamma   90.00
#
_symmetry.space_group_name_H-M   'P 1'
#
loop_
_entity.id
_entity.type
_entity.pdbx_description
1 polymer ?
#
loop_
_entity_poly.entity_id
_entity_poly.type
_entity_poly.pdbx_seq_one_letter_code
_entity_poly.pdbx_strand_id
1 'polypeptide(L)'
;MTTEHDGVRELLAAWAFGALEPAERRAVPLHLAECESCAAEAERLRETVRLLDGPRLDGAARRPAADVLAGARRARPTGPRVAAHAAPYAAAVAGLRALVPELAGRWTTPVVHDWDAHATVAHLLAADEHLARLLGLAPRVPAAPLPADLSWTEAWDRRTADVIAHEHGRDPARTVADWSAQADGLLTVPEAHDPERAARAVLSMGLRLPVADHYLGRAFETWIHTDDLGRALGLVVPPPPERHLWQLVRLAVRILGIALGPTAPPVLLSVTGGEEWVLGAEGEPVLAELTLEPYDFCRLVGGRGDPDTVAGNATGDAAAVRNVLERAASLAWL
;
A
#
# COMPACT_ATOMS: atom_id res chain seq x y z
N MET A 1 -32.17 -39.98 -19.23
CA MET A 1 -31.23 -40.50 -18.22
C MET A 1 -29.78 -40.09 -18.46
N THR A 2 -29.29 -40.02 -19.71
CA THR A 2 -27.91 -39.57 -20.01
C THR A 2 -27.68 -38.07 -19.74
N THR A 3 -28.66 -37.22 -20.04
CA THR A 3 -28.55 -35.75 -19.87
C THR A 3 -28.47 -35.28 -18.41
N GLU A 4 -29.16 -35.98 -17.49
CA GLU A 4 -29.09 -35.67 -16.05
C GLU A 4 -27.77 -36.15 -15.44
N HIS A 5 -27.27 -37.31 -15.88
CA HIS A 5 -25.99 -37.85 -15.45
C HIS A 5 -24.81 -36.95 -15.85
N ASP A 6 -24.77 -36.49 -17.10
CA ASP A 6 -23.71 -35.61 -17.60
C ASP A 6 -23.74 -34.24 -16.89
N GLY A 7 -24.94 -33.69 -16.65
CA GLY A 7 -25.09 -32.44 -15.90
C GLY A 7 -24.63 -32.54 -14.45
N VAL A 8 -24.90 -33.65 -13.75
CA VAL A 8 -24.39 -33.85 -12.38
C VAL A 8 -22.86 -34.00 -12.37
N ARG A 9 -22.29 -34.66 -13.39
CA ARG A 9 -20.84 -34.85 -13.50
C ARG A 9 -20.09 -33.52 -13.59
N GLU A 10 -20.62 -32.55 -14.33
CA GLU A 10 -20.05 -31.20 -14.44
C GLU A 10 -20.08 -30.43 -13.11
N LEU A 11 -21.03 -30.75 -12.23
CA LEU A 11 -21.22 -30.09 -10.93
C LEU A 11 -20.40 -30.71 -9.79
N LEU A 12 -19.76 -31.88 -9.98
CA LEU A 12 -19.07 -32.59 -8.90
C LEU A 12 -17.89 -31.82 -8.31
N ALA A 13 -17.17 -31.06 -9.13
CA ALA A 13 -16.06 -30.22 -8.67
C ALA A 13 -16.59 -29.07 -7.78
N ALA A 14 -17.58 -28.32 -8.26
CA ALA A 14 -18.22 -27.25 -7.48
C ALA A 14 -18.83 -27.79 -6.17
N TRP A 15 -19.44 -28.96 -6.21
CA TRP A 15 -19.92 -29.64 -5.00
C TRP A 15 -18.80 -30.02 -4.03
N ALA A 16 -17.65 -30.51 -4.53
CA ALA A 16 -16.50 -30.86 -3.68
C ALA A 16 -15.90 -29.63 -2.97
N PHE A 17 -15.92 -28.46 -3.63
CA PHE A 17 -15.52 -27.17 -3.05
C PHE A 17 -16.60 -26.48 -2.22
N GLY A 18 -17.81 -27.06 -2.13
CA GLY A 18 -18.95 -26.42 -1.43
C GLY A 18 -19.50 -25.17 -2.12
N ALA A 19 -19.25 -25.02 -3.43
CA ALA A 19 -19.53 -23.84 -4.25
C ALA A 19 -20.75 -24.03 -5.18
N LEU A 20 -21.71 -24.91 -4.84
CA LEU A 20 -22.94 -25.06 -5.62
C LEU A 20 -23.89 -23.89 -5.48
N GLU A 21 -24.51 -23.50 -6.59
CA GLU A 21 -25.58 -22.51 -6.59
C GLU A 21 -26.84 -23.04 -5.88
N PRO A 22 -27.68 -22.16 -5.29
CA PRO A 22 -28.87 -22.57 -4.55
C PRO A 22 -29.82 -23.52 -5.28
N ALA A 23 -29.94 -23.38 -6.60
CA ALA A 23 -30.81 -24.21 -7.43
C ALA A 23 -30.31 -25.66 -7.56
N GLU A 24 -29.00 -25.90 -7.42
CA GLU A 24 -28.33 -27.16 -7.75
C GLU A 24 -28.11 -28.06 -6.52
N ARG A 25 -28.22 -27.48 -5.32
CA ARG A 25 -27.94 -28.15 -4.02
C ARG A 25 -28.83 -29.36 -3.71
N ARG A 26 -29.95 -29.54 -4.41
CA ARG A 26 -30.84 -30.69 -4.25
C ARG A 26 -30.59 -31.82 -5.25
N ALA A 27 -30.15 -31.50 -6.47
CA ALA A 27 -30.01 -32.48 -7.54
C ALA A 27 -28.79 -33.39 -7.34
N VAL A 28 -27.64 -32.80 -6.95
CA VAL A 28 -26.38 -33.55 -6.80
C VAL A 28 -26.47 -34.64 -5.72
N PRO A 29 -26.92 -34.38 -4.47
CA PRO A 29 -26.98 -35.43 -3.44
C PRO A 29 -27.93 -36.59 -3.77
N LEU A 30 -29.04 -36.32 -4.46
CA LEU A 30 -30.00 -37.34 -4.87
C LEU A 30 -29.39 -38.26 -5.93
N HIS A 31 -28.72 -37.70 -6.94
CA HIS A 31 -28.06 -38.49 -7.98
C HIS A 31 -26.89 -39.32 -7.43
N LEU A 32 -26.11 -38.77 -6.48
CA LEU A 32 -25.01 -39.50 -5.83
C LEU A 32 -25.50 -40.73 -5.03
N ALA A 33 -26.75 -40.73 -4.56
CA ALA A 33 -27.34 -41.89 -3.89
C ALA A 33 -27.71 -43.02 -4.87
N GLU A 34 -27.91 -42.69 -6.15
CA GLU A 34 -28.39 -43.62 -7.18
C GLU A 34 -27.30 -44.01 -8.20
N CYS A 35 -26.17 -43.29 -8.23
CA CYS A 35 -25.12 -43.47 -9.22
C CYS A 35 -23.73 -43.69 -8.59
N GLU A 36 -23.29 -44.95 -8.58
CA GLU A 36 -22.02 -45.38 -7.98
C GLU A 36 -20.79 -44.71 -8.62
N SER A 37 -20.78 -44.51 -9.95
CA SER A 37 -19.65 -43.88 -10.64
C SER A 37 -19.46 -42.42 -10.25
N CYS A 38 -20.55 -41.65 -10.19
CA CYS A 38 -20.52 -40.26 -9.73
C CYS A 38 -20.19 -40.17 -8.23
N ALA A 39 -20.67 -41.10 -7.41
CA ALA A 39 -20.32 -41.17 -5.99
C ALA A 39 -18.81 -41.40 -5.78
N ALA A 40 -18.22 -42.33 -6.54
CA ALA A 40 -16.79 -42.59 -6.47
C ALA A 40 -15.95 -41.39 -6.94
N GLU A 41 -16.40 -40.68 -7.99
CA GLU A 41 -15.74 -39.45 -8.46
C GLU A 41 -15.84 -38.31 -7.46
N ALA A 42 -17.01 -38.12 -6.87
CA ALA A 42 -17.27 -37.11 -5.85
C ALA A 42 -16.37 -37.30 -4.61
N GLU A 43 -16.15 -38.55 -4.18
CA GLU A 43 -15.25 -38.83 -3.04
C GLU A 43 -13.77 -38.59 -3.40
N ARG A 44 -13.32 -38.94 -4.61
CA ARG A 44 -11.96 -38.61 -5.07
C ARG A 44 -11.71 -37.10 -5.12
N LEU A 45 -12.68 -36.33 -5.58
CA LEU A 45 -12.60 -34.87 -5.61
C LEU A 45 -12.56 -34.28 -4.20
N ARG A 46 -13.38 -34.79 -3.28
CA ARG A 46 -13.32 -34.38 -1.86
C ARG A 46 -11.98 -34.68 -1.22
N GLU A 47 -11.39 -35.83 -1.51
CA GLU A 47 -10.07 -36.17 -1.00
C GLU A 47 -8.99 -35.24 -1.57
N THR A 48 -9.10 -34.89 -2.86
CA THR A 48 -8.22 -33.89 -3.49
C THR A 48 -8.36 -32.52 -2.82
N VAL A 49 -9.58 -32.06 -2.54
CA VAL A 49 -9.84 -30.81 -1.80
C VAL A 49 -9.24 -30.86 -0.40
N ARG A 50 -9.36 -31.99 0.33
CA ARG A 50 -8.74 -32.16 1.65
C ARG A 50 -7.22 -32.06 1.61
N LEU A 51 -6.58 -32.61 0.57
CA LEU A 51 -5.13 -32.51 0.38
C LEU A 51 -4.70 -31.07 0.07
N LEU A 52 -5.49 -30.33 -0.70
CA LEU A 52 -5.27 -28.90 -1.00
C LEU A 52 -5.47 -28.00 0.24
N ASP A 53 -6.43 -28.34 1.10
CA ASP A 53 -6.71 -27.59 2.33
C ASP A 53 -5.65 -27.78 3.43
N GLY A 54 -4.72 -28.73 3.26
CA GLY A 54 -3.64 -29.03 4.20
C GLY A 54 -4.11 -29.69 5.52
N PRO A 55 -3.19 -30.06 6.41
CA PRO A 55 -3.54 -30.69 7.68
C PRO A 55 -4.39 -29.75 8.55
N ARG A 56 -5.46 -30.29 9.13
CA ARG A 56 -6.26 -29.58 10.14
C ARG A 56 -5.36 -29.22 11.32
N LEU A 57 -5.29 -27.93 11.65
CA LEU A 57 -4.79 -27.48 12.94
C LEU A 57 -5.81 -27.89 14.01
N ASP A 58 -5.64 -29.08 14.57
CA ASP A 58 -6.45 -29.56 15.69
C ASP A 58 -6.23 -28.64 16.89
N GLY A 59 -7.28 -27.93 17.34
CA GLY A 59 -7.30 -27.28 18.65
C GLY A 59 -8.02 -25.94 18.78
N ALA A 60 -8.32 -25.23 17.69
CA ALA A 60 -9.12 -24.01 17.75
C ALA A 60 -10.37 -24.17 16.89
N ALA A 61 -11.55 -24.13 17.52
CA ALA A 61 -12.79 -23.96 16.80
C ALA A 61 -12.60 -22.80 15.81
N ARG A 62 -12.68 -23.08 14.51
CA ARG A 62 -12.58 -22.10 13.44
C ARG A 62 -13.77 -21.16 13.58
N ARG A 63 -13.63 -20.13 14.44
CA ARG A 63 -14.63 -19.07 14.57
C ARG A 63 -14.79 -18.47 13.17
N PRO A 64 -16.03 -18.28 12.68
CA PRO A 64 -16.26 -17.58 11.42
C PRO A 64 -15.38 -16.32 11.37
N ALA A 65 -14.75 -16.03 10.24
CA ALA A 65 -13.93 -14.82 10.11
C ALA A 65 -14.69 -13.56 10.56
N ALA A 66 -16.02 -13.56 10.38
CA ALA A 66 -16.94 -12.55 10.89
C ALA A 66 -16.92 -12.40 12.43
N ASP A 67 -16.83 -13.50 13.19
CA ASP A 67 -16.77 -13.50 14.65
C ASP A 67 -15.39 -13.07 15.17
N VAL A 68 -14.33 -13.42 14.44
CA VAL A 68 -12.97 -12.95 14.70
C VAL A 68 -12.87 -11.44 14.43
N LEU A 69 -13.41 -10.97 13.31
CA LEU A 69 -13.47 -9.55 12.95
C LEU A 69 -14.34 -8.75 13.93
N ALA A 70 -15.48 -9.29 14.36
CA ALA A 70 -16.32 -8.65 15.36
C ALA A 70 -15.64 -8.61 16.73
N GLY A 71 -14.93 -9.68 17.12
CA GLY A 71 -14.09 -9.72 18.32
C GLY A 71 -12.96 -8.69 18.27
N ALA A 72 -12.20 -8.64 17.17
CA ALA A 72 -11.12 -7.69 16.96
C ALA A 72 -11.62 -6.23 16.94
N ARG A 73 -12.78 -5.96 16.32
CA ARG A 73 -13.41 -4.62 16.33
C ARG A 73 -13.83 -4.19 17.73
N ARG A 74 -14.33 -5.10 18.56
CA ARG A 74 -14.71 -4.82 19.96
C ARG A 74 -13.50 -4.65 20.88
N ALA A 75 -12.41 -5.36 20.61
CA ALA A 75 -11.16 -5.24 21.35
C ALA A 75 -10.34 -4.01 20.94
N ARG A 76 -10.64 -3.39 19.79
CA ARG A 76 -9.95 -2.19 19.31
C ARG A 76 -10.26 -1.00 20.24
N PRO A 77 -9.25 -0.39 20.88
CA PRO A 77 -9.46 0.80 21.70
C PRO A 77 -10.15 1.89 20.88
N THR A 78 -11.23 2.46 21.43
CA THR A 78 -11.94 3.61 20.85
C THR A 78 -11.18 4.90 21.17
N GLY A 79 -9.96 5.01 20.65
CA GLY A 79 -9.27 6.31 20.65
C GLY A 79 -10.05 7.34 19.82
N PRO A 80 -9.81 8.65 20.03
CA PRO A 80 -10.37 9.67 19.16
C PRO A 80 -10.02 9.33 17.71
N ARG A 81 -11.03 9.32 16.84
CA ARG A 81 -10.79 9.05 15.42
C ARG A 81 -9.96 10.20 14.86
N VAL A 82 -8.89 9.85 14.16
CA VAL A 82 -8.12 10.83 13.38
C VAL A 82 -8.99 11.43 12.28
N ALA A 83 -8.68 12.67 11.90
CA ALA A 83 -9.35 13.36 10.81
C ALA A 83 -9.08 12.70 9.45
N ALA A 84 -9.88 13.07 8.44
CA ALA A 84 -9.86 12.43 7.12
C ALA A 84 -8.49 12.52 6.41
N HIS A 85 -7.70 13.56 6.65
CA HIS A 85 -6.35 13.71 6.06
C HIS A 85 -5.31 12.80 6.73
N ALA A 86 -5.46 12.48 8.01
CA ALA A 86 -4.55 11.60 8.75
C ALA A 86 -4.98 10.11 8.72
N ALA A 87 -6.21 9.82 8.27
CA ALA A 87 -6.75 8.46 8.20
C ALA A 87 -5.93 7.51 7.29
N PRO A 88 -5.40 7.93 6.13
CA PRO A 88 -4.50 7.09 5.33
C PRO A 88 -3.22 6.71 6.08
N TYR A 89 -2.61 7.67 6.78
CA TYR A 89 -1.39 7.42 7.55
C TYR A 89 -1.64 6.46 8.70
N ALA A 90 -2.73 6.65 9.45
CA ALA A 90 -3.15 5.71 10.49
C ALA A 90 -3.38 4.29 9.96
N ALA A 91 -3.93 4.16 8.75
CA ALA A 91 -4.14 2.86 8.10
C ALA A 91 -2.83 2.23 7.63
N ALA A 92 -1.92 3.00 7.04
CA ALA A 92 -0.61 2.53 6.59
C ALA A 92 0.27 2.07 7.78
N VAL A 93 0.30 2.84 8.88
CA VAL A 93 0.96 2.46 10.14
C VAL A 93 0.40 1.14 10.68
N ALA A 94 -0.93 0.96 10.66
CA ALA A 94 -1.54 -0.30 11.07
C ALA A 94 -1.15 -1.47 10.15
N GLY A 95 -1.02 -1.22 8.85
CA GLY A 95 -0.52 -2.18 7.86
C GLY A 95 0.90 -2.63 8.16
N LEU A 96 1.83 -1.69 8.34
CA LEU A 96 3.22 -2.03 8.66
C LEU A 96 3.33 -2.76 10.00
N ARG A 97 2.59 -2.33 11.04
CA ARG A 97 2.54 -3.02 12.34
C ARG A 97 2.09 -4.47 12.22
N ALA A 98 1.17 -4.77 11.30
CA ALA A 98 0.72 -6.14 11.06
C ALA A 98 1.78 -6.99 10.35
N LEU A 99 2.62 -6.36 9.51
CA LEU A 99 3.71 -7.04 8.79
C LEU A 99 4.95 -7.26 9.65
N VAL A 100 5.28 -6.35 10.58
CA VAL A 100 6.51 -6.39 11.40
C VAL A 100 6.79 -7.76 12.06
N PRO A 101 5.82 -8.50 12.64
CA PRO A 101 6.08 -9.84 13.19
C PRO A 101 6.67 -10.83 12.18
N GLU A 102 6.35 -10.67 10.89
CA GLU A 102 6.88 -11.50 9.81
C GLU A 102 8.38 -11.25 9.58
N LEU A 103 8.95 -10.15 10.05
CA LEU A 103 10.37 -9.85 9.92
C LEU A 103 11.26 -10.62 10.91
N ALA A 104 10.67 -11.35 11.87
CA ALA A 104 11.42 -12.15 12.83
C ALA A 104 12.38 -13.13 12.12
N GLY A 105 13.68 -13.00 12.40
CA GLY A 105 14.74 -13.80 11.76
C GLY A 105 15.05 -13.45 10.31
N ARG A 106 14.39 -12.43 9.73
CA ARG A 106 14.49 -12.03 8.32
C ARG A 106 14.89 -10.56 8.12
N TRP A 107 15.42 -9.91 9.14
CA TRP A 107 15.77 -8.48 9.12
C TRP A 107 16.79 -8.07 8.05
N THR A 108 17.68 -8.98 7.66
CA THR A 108 18.68 -8.75 6.60
C THR A 108 18.17 -9.08 5.20
N THR A 109 16.86 -9.31 5.02
CA THR A 109 16.27 -9.58 3.71
C THR A 109 16.36 -8.31 2.85
N PRO A 110 16.97 -8.36 1.65
CA PRO A 110 16.99 -7.22 0.73
C PRO A 110 15.57 -6.82 0.31
N VAL A 111 15.27 -5.53 0.27
CA VAL A 111 13.93 -5.01 0.01
C VAL A 111 13.89 -4.16 -1.26
N VAL A 112 14.51 -2.98 -1.22
CA VAL A 112 14.53 -2.01 -2.31
C VAL A 112 15.77 -1.15 -2.18
N HIS A 113 16.25 -0.60 -3.29
CA HIS A 113 17.57 0.04 -3.34
C HIS A 113 18.66 -0.92 -2.85
N ASP A 114 19.57 -0.44 -2.00
CA ASP A 114 20.55 -1.23 -1.26
C ASP A 114 20.11 -1.53 0.18
N TRP A 115 18.83 -1.34 0.50
CA TRP A 115 18.29 -1.52 1.86
C TRP A 115 17.79 -2.94 2.12
N ASP A 116 18.05 -3.42 3.34
CA ASP A 116 17.38 -4.57 3.90
C ASP A 116 16.11 -4.15 4.68
N ALA A 117 15.42 -5.13 5.29
CA ALA A 117 14.20 -4.85 6.03
C ALA A 117 14.43 -3.98 7.27
N HIS A 118 15.61 -4.05 7.90
CA HIS A 118 15.95 -3.18 9.04
C HIS A 118 16.16 -1.74 8.57
N ALA A 119 16.95 -1.55 7.52
CA ALA A 119 17.15 -0.26 6.87
C ALA A 119 15.83 0.37 6.42
N THR A 120 14.89 -0.43 5.90
CA THR A 120 13.57 0.06 5.45
C THR A 120 12.75 0.65 6.62
N VAL A 121 12.72 -0.02 7.78
CA VAL A 121 12.03 0.51 8.97
C VAL A 121 12.77 1.73 9.54
N ALA A 122 14.10 1.72 9.52
CA ALA A 122 14.92 2.85 9.94
C ALA A 122 14.71 4.09 9.04
N HIS A 123 14.58 3.89 7.73
CA HIS A 123 14.24 4.97 6.79
C HIS A 123 12.87 5.58 7.12
N LEU A 124 11.84 4.76 7.36
CA LEU A 124 10.52 5.27 7.74
C LEU A 124 10.55 6.10 9.03
N LEU A 125 11.40 5.71 10.00
CA LEU A 125 11.66 6.50 11.20
C LEU A 125 12.30 7.85 10.88
N ALA A 126 13.31 7.89 10.00
CA ALA A 126 13.96 9.13 9.56
C ALA A 126 12.99 10.05 8.80
N ALA A 127 12.17 9.45 7.96
CA ALA A 127 11.29 10.15 7.06
C ALA A 127 10.11 10.79 7.82
N ASP A 128 9.57 10.12 8.86
CA ASP A 128 8.57 10.68 9.78
C ASP A 128 9.12 11.79 10.68
N GLU A 129 10.44 11.80 10.95
CA GLU A 129 11.06 12.73 11.90
C GLU A 129 10.84 14.19 11.52
N HIS A 130 10.88 14.52 10.22
CA HIS A 130 10.73 15.88 9.73
C HIS A 130 9.36 16.46 10.11
N LEU A 131 8.29 15.70 9.89
CA LEU A 131 6.95 16.09 10.32
C LEU A 131 6.86 16.08 11.86
N ALA A 132 7.42 15.08 12.52
CA ALA A 132 7.39 14.97 13.98
C ALA A 132 7.98 16.22 14.66
N ARG A 133 9.14 16.69 14.19
CA ARG A 133 9.80 17.90 14.70
C ARG A 133 8.98 19.16 14.44
N LEU A 134 8.38 19.29 13.24
CA LEU A 134 7.50 20.42 12.89
C LEU A 134 6.23 20.49 13.75
N LEU A 135 5.81 19.35 14.32
CA LEU A 135 4.67 19.23 15.24
C LEU A 135 5.10 19.21 16.72
N GLY A 136 6.37 19.48 17.02
CA GLY A 136 6.88 19.63 18.39
C GLY A 136 7.20 18.31 19.10
N LEU A 137 7.28 17.19 18.38
CA LEU A 137 7.69 15.90 18.94
C LEU A 137 9.23 15.82 19.03
N ALA A 138 9.71 15.20 20.10
CA ALA A 138 11.14 14.98 20.28
C ALA A 138 11.67 13.96 19.26
N PRO A 139 12.87 14.20 18.66
CA PRO A 139 13.47 13.24 17.75
C PRO A 139 13.84 11.95 18.50
N ARG A 140 13.71 10.81 17.84
CA ARG A 140 14.08 9.49 18.39
C ARG A 140 15.57 9.19 18.23
N VAL A 141 16.17 9.70 17.16
CA VAL A 141 17.60 9.49 16.84
C VAL A 141 18.31 10.84 16.93
N PRO A 142 19.45 10.94 17.65
CA PRO A 142 20.24 12.17 17.69
C PRO A 142 20.59 12.67 16.28
N ALA A 143 20.45 13.97 16.06
CA ALA A 143 20.82 14.58 14.78
C ALA A 143 22.33 14.84 14.76
N ALA A 144 23.00 14.45 13.67
CA ALA A 144 24.32 14.95 13.35
C ALA A 144 24.20 16.39 12.80
N PRO A 145 25.20 17.27 13.01
CA PRO A 145 25.24 18.56 12.35
C PRO A 145 25.30 18.37 10.83
N LEU A 146 24.39 19.01 10.09
CA LEU A 146 24.43 19.06 8.63
C LEU A 146 25.18 20.33 8.17
N PRO A 147 25.97 20.27 7.09
CA PRO A 147 26.47 21.46 6.42
C PRO A 147 25.32 22.38 6.00
N ALA A 148 25.52 23.69 6.11
CA ALA A 148 24.47 24.68 5.89
C ALA A 148 24.11 24.91 4.41
N ASP A 149 24.90 24.36 3.48
CA ASP A 149 24.83 24.57 2.04
C ASP A 149 24.24 23.39 1.26
N LEU A 150 23.85 22.31 1.93
CA LEU A 150 23.22 21.16 1.28
C LEU A 150 21.87 21.54 0.68
N SER A 151 21.60 21.05 -0.54
CA SER A 151 20.24 21.02 -1.04
C SER A 151 19.35 20.18 -0.11
N TRP A 152 18.04 20.43 -0.15
CA TRP A 152 17.12 19.66 0.69
C TRP A 152 17.23 18.14 0.41
N THR A 153 17.37 17.72 -0.86
CA THR A 153 17.50 16.30 -1.24
C THR A 153 18.76 15.68 -0.64
N GLU A 154 19.90 16.37 -0.72
CA GLU A 154 21.15 15.87 -0.10
C GLU A 154 21.05 15.78 1.42
N ALA A 155 20.37 16.74 2.05
CA ALA A 155 20.12 16.71 3.49
C ALA A 155 19.20 15.54 3.89
N TRP A 156 18.20 15.22 3.07
CA TRP A 156 17.31 14.08 3.24
C TRP A 156 18.04 12.75 3.12
N ASP A 157 18.80 12.55 2.05
CA ASP A 157 19.59 11.34 1.80
C ASP A 157 20.60 11.11 2.92
N ARG A 158 21.32 12.17 3.32
CA ARG A 158 22.25 12.12 4.45
C ARG A 158 21.53 11.72 5.74
N ARG A 159 20.38 12.34 6.03
CA ARG A 159 19.64 12.05 7.26
C ARG A 159 19.16 10.60 7.29
N THR A 160 18.64 10.09 6.18
CA THR A 160 18.23 8.69 6.03
C THR A 160 19.42 7.75 6.28
N ALA A 161 20.57 8.00 5.64
CA ALA A 161 21.78 7.20 5.83
C ALA A 161 22.26 7.21 7.29
N ASP A 162 22.23 8.36 7.97
CA ASP A 162 22.64 8.49 9.37
C ASP A 162 21.72 7.70 10.32
N VAL A 163 20.40 7.74 10.08
CA VAL A 163 19.44 6.96 10.87
C VAL A 163 19.62 5.46 10.62
N ILE A 164 19.77 5.03 9.36
CA ILE A 164 20.02 3.63 9.01
C ILE A 164 21.30 3.14 9.71
N ALA A 165 22.39 3.90 9.61
CA ALA A 165 23.66 3.54 10.26
C ALA A 165 23.53 3.46 11.79
N HIS A 166 22.79 4.39 12.40
CA HIS A 166 22.52 4.37 13.85
C HIS A 166 21.70 3.14 14.27
N GLU A 167 20.63 2.83 13.52
CA GLU A 167 19.70 1.75 13.84
C GLU A 167 20.31 0.36 13.56
N HIS A 168 21.15 0.20 12.53
CA HIS A 168 21.86 -1.06 12.26
C HIS A 168 22.76 -1.52 13.40
N GLY A 169 23.22 -0.60 14.25
CA GLY A 169 23.97 -0.93 15.47
C GLY A 169 23.10 -1.42 16.63
N ARG A 170 21.78 -1.48 16.47
CA ARG A 170 20.79 -1.78 17.51
C ARG A 170 20.01 -3.05 17.19
N ASP A 171 19.39 -3.61 18.20
CA ASP A 171 18.39 -4.67 18.02
C ASP A 171 17.21 -4.11 17.20
N PRO A 172 16.79 -4.76 16.08
CA PRO A 172 15.68 -4.30 15.26
C PRO A 172 14.37 -4.05 16.03
N ALA A 173 14.14 -4.77 17.13
CA ALA A 173 12.98 -4.54 18.00
C ALA A 173 12.99 -3.13 18.61
N ARG A 174 14.16 -2.53 18.84
CA ARG A 174 14.28 -1.13 19.29
C ARG A 174 13.93 -0.14 18.19
N THR A 175 14.36 -0.40 16.96
CA THR A 175 13.98 0.43 15.79
C THR A 175 12.48 0.41 15.58
N VAL A 176 11.85 -0.78 15.65
CA VAL A 176 10.39 -0.92 15.59
C VAL A 176 9.70 -0.17 16.72
N ALA A 177 10.23 -0.23 17.94
CA ALA A 177 9.65 0.48 19.09
C ALA A 177 9.74 2.01 18.91
N ASP A 178 10.88 2.52 18.44
CA ASP A 178 11.09 3.95 18.19
C ASP A 178 10.22 4.46 17.05
N TRP A 179 10.15 3.72 15.93
CA TRP A 179 9.23 4.00 14.82
C TRP A 179 7.77 3.99 15.29
N SER A 180 7.36 2.95 16.01
CA SER A 180 5.98 2.84 16.52
C SER A 180 5.62 3.99 17.45
N ALA A 181 6.53 4.37 18.36
CA ALA A 181 6.29 5.46 19.29
C ALA A 181 6.29 6.83 18.61
N GLN A 182 7.01 7.02 17.51
CA GLN A 182 6.94 8.23 16.70
C GLN A 182 5.64 8.31 15.91
N ALA A 183 5.22 7.20 15.28
CA ALA A 183 3.94 7.11 14.60
C ALA A 183 2.75 7.36 15.55
N ASP A 184 2.77 6.80 16.76
CA ASP A 184 1.75 7.10 17.78
C ASP A 184 1.79 8.58 18.21
N GLY A 185 2.98 9.16 18.35
CA GLY A 185 3.13 10.60 18.62
C GLY A 185 2.45 11.45 17.54
N LEU A 186 2.74 11.19 16.27
CA LEU A 186 2.11 11.87 15.14
C LEU A 186 0.59 11.69 15.16
N LEU A 187 0.09 10.48 15.42
CA LEU A 187 -1.35 10.20 15.44
C LEU A 187 -2.09 10.76 16.68
N THR A 188 -1.40 11.39 17.64
CA THR A 188 -2.00 11.96 18.85
C THR A 188 -1.92 13.48 18.93
N VAL A 189 -1.11 14.14 18.08
CA VAL A 189 -1.05 15.60 18.06
C VAL A 189 -2.36 16.22 17.55
N PRO A 190 -2.72 17.46 17.94
CA PRO A 190 -3.96 18.11 17.52
C PRO A 190 -4.17 18.15 16.00
N GLU A 191 -3.10 18.36 15.23
CA GLU A 191 -3.13 18.38 13.77
C GLU A 191 -3.60 17.07 13.13
N ALA A 192 -3.49 15.92 13.82
CA ALA A 192 -4.04 14.66 13.33
C ALA A 192 -5.58 14.58 13.43
N HIS A 193 -6.19 15.47 14.23
CA HIS A 193 -7.63 15.46 14.54
C HIS A 193 -8.39 16.70 14.05
N ASP A 194 -7.68 17.79 13.74
CA ASP A 194 -8.26 19.08 13.41
C ASP A 194 -7.80 19.55 12.01
N PRO A 195 -8.69 19.52 10.99
CA PRO A 195 -8.37 19.98 9.63
C PRO A 195 -7.96 21.46 9.56
N GLU A 196 -8.48 22.34 10.41
CA GLU A 196 -8.15 23.77 10.38
C GLU A 196 -6.71 23.98 10.84
N ARG A 197 -6.29 23.28 11.89
CA ARG A 197 -4.89 23.28 12.33
C ARG A 197 -3.97 22.65 11.28
N ALA A 198 -4.44 21.60 10.62
CA ALA A 198 -3.67 20.92 9.58
C ALA A 198 -3.58 21.70 8.26
N ALA A 199 -4.40 22.75 8.07
CA ALA A 199 -4.38 23.58 6.87
C ALA A 199 -3.14 24.49 6.78
N ARG A 200 -2.40 24.69 7.89
CA ARG A 200 -1.20 25.52 7.90
C ARG A 200 -0.10 24.94 7.00
N ALA A 201 0.43 25.77 6.09
CA ALA A 201 1.50 25.36 5.20
C ALA A 201 2.87 25.39 5.92
N VAL A 202 3.58 24.27 5.85
CA VAL A 202 4.94 24.11 6.35
C VAL A 202 5.87 23.66 5.23
N LEU A 203 7.10 24.19 5.24
CA LEU A 203 8.15 23.71 4.36
C LEU A 203 8.68 22.41 4.96
N SER A 204 8.46 21.31 4.24
CA SER A 204 9.10 20.03 4.52
C SER A 204 9.42 19.41 3.17
N MET A 205 10.54 18.72 3.09
CA MET A 205 10.94 18.05 1.86
C MET A 205 11.06 18.94 0.61
N GLY A 206 11.58 20.16 0.76
CA GLY A 206 11.69 21.13 -0.32
C GLY A 206 10.36 21.72 -0.81
N LEU A 207 9.22 21.21 -0.32
CA LEU A 207 7.87 21.59 -0.72
C LEU A 207 7.11 22.25 0.43
N ARG A 208 6.45 23.37 0.11
CA ARG A 208 5.61 24.08 1.08
C ARG A 208 4.17 23.63 0.93
N LEU A 209 3.78 22.65 1.75
CA LEU A 209 2.46 22.02 1.73
C LEU A 209 1.74 22.16 3.08
N PRO A 210 0.40 22.13 3.13
CA PRO A 210 -0.36 21.96 4.36
C PRO A 210 0.11 20.74 5.15
N VAL A 211 0.08 20.81 6.49
CA VAL A 211 0.33 19.65 7.36
C VAL A 211 -0.57 18.46 6.97
N ALA A 212 -1.81 18.72 6.53
CA ALA A 212 -2.72 17.71 6.00
C ALA A 212 -2.12 16.92 4.82
N ASP A 213 -1.48 17.59 3.87
CA ASP A 213 -0.82 16.93 2.73
C ASP A 213 0.46 16.21 3.15
N HIS A 214 1.17 16.71 4.18
CA HIS A 214 2.31 15.98 4.75
C HIS A 214 1.90 14.65 5.40
N TYR A 215 0.71 14.56 6.01
CA TYR A 215 0.18 13.27 6.49
C TYR A 215 -0.09 12.28 5.36
N LEU A 216 -0.64 12.76 4.24
CA LEU A 216 -0.81 11.95 3.04
C LEU A 216 0.57 11.49 2.54
N GLY A 217 1.54 12.42 2.50
CA GLY A 217 3.00 12.21 2.43
C GLY A 217 3.47 10.97 3.20
N ARG A 218 3.29 10.99 4.52
CA ARG A 218 3.72 9.88 5.37
C ARG A 218 2.95 8.59 5.12
N ALA A 219 1.68 8.70 4.71
CA ALA A 219 0.84 7.55 4.43
C ALA A 219 1.31 6.73 3.22
N PHE A 220 1.66 7.39 2.11
CA PHE A 220 2.13 6.65 0.94
C PHE A 220 3.54 6.10 1.16
N GLU A 221 4.44 6.80 1.86
CA GLU A 221 5.78 6.31 2.20
C GLU A 221 5.70 5.04 3.03
N THR A 222 4.87 5.08 4.08
CA THR A 222 4.64 3.91 4.92
C THR A 222 4.01 2.76 4.12
N TRP A 223 3.05 3.05 3.25
CA TRP A 223 2.38 2.02 2.46
C TRP A 223 3.28 1.41 1.39
N ILE A 224 3.99 2.22 0.58
CA ILE A 224 4.84 1.72 -0.51
C ILE A 224 5.97 0.86 0.04
N HIS A 225 6.57 1.24 1.18
CA HIS A 225 7.58 0.44 1.84
C HIS A 225 7.01 -0.79 2.56
N THR A 226 5.76 -0.75 3.00
CA THR A 226 5.07 -1.97 3.46
C THR A 226 4.85 -2.94 2.28
N ASP A 227 4.49 -2.44 1.11
CA ASP A 227 4.36 -3.24 -0.12
C ASP A 227 5.71 -3.83 -0.55
N ASP A 228 6.80 -3.05 -0.49
CA ASP A 228 8.15 -3.53 -0.78
C ASP A 228 8.57 -4.65 0.18
N LEU A 229 8.37 -4.46 1.50
CA LEU A 229 8.62 -5.48 2.51
C LEU A 229 7.79 -6.75 2.24
N GLY A 230 6.52 -6.58 1.90
CA GLY A 230 5.64 -7.68 1.53
C GLY A 230 6.22 -8.49 0.38
N ARG A 231 6.60 -7.82 -0.72
CA ARG A 231 7.20 -8.46 -1.89
C ARG A 231 8.51 -9.19 -1.57
N ALA A 232 9.39 -8.57 -0.79
CA ALA A 232 10.65 -9.16 -0.36
C ALA A 232 10.45 -10.44 0.48
N LEU A 233 9.37 -10.50 1.25
CA LEU A 233 9.00 -11.67 2.07
C LEU A 233 8.14 -12.70 1.33
N GLY A 234 7.73 -12.43 0.08
CA GLY A 234 6.78 -13.26 -0.66
C GLY A 234 5.34 -13.19 -0.12
N LEU A 235 4.99 -12.10 0.57
CA LEU A 235 3.67 -11.84 1.13
C LEU A 235 2.86 -10.90 0.24
N VAL A 236 1.56 -11.16 0.14
CA VAL A 236 0.62 -10.26 -0.53
C VAL A 236 0.19 -9.18 0.44
N VAL A 237 0.60 -7.94 0.18
CA VAL A 237 0.11 -6.75 0.89
C VAL A 237 -1.05 -6.16 0.09
N PRO A 238 -2.25 -6.04 0.68
CA PRO A 238 -3.38 -5.46 -0.03
C PRO A 238 -3.13 -3.97 -0.32
N PRO A 239 -3.66 -3.44 -1.45
CA PRO A 239 -3.61 -2.01 -1.70
C PRO A 239 -4.36 -1.21 -0.62
N PRO A 240 -4.11 0.09 -0.49
CA PRO A 240 -4.86 0.93 0.45
C PRO A 240 -6.36 0.86 0.11
N PRO A 241 -7.25 1.00 1.11
CA PRO A 241 -8.68 1.14 0.84
C PRO A 241 -8.92 2.21 -0.21
N GLU A 242 -9.85 1.97 -1.15
CA GLU A 242 -10.07 2.81 -2.33
C GLU A 242 -10.12 4.31 -2.02
N ARG A 243 -10.87 4.71 -0.99
CA ARG A 243 -10.94 6.11 -0.54
C ARG A 243 -9.59 6.72 -0.15
N HIS A 244 -8.70 5.93 0.47
CA HIS A 244 -7.36 6.38 0.85
C HIS A 244 -6.47 6.40 -0.38
N LEU A 245 -6.55 5.39 -1.24
CA LEU A 245 -5.81 5.35 -2.50
C LEU A 245 -6.09 6.59 -3.36
N TRP A 246 -7.35 7.00 -3.49
CA TRP A 246 -7.69 8.23 -4.22
C TRP A 246 -7.14 9.52 -3.58
N GLN A 247 -7.01 9.58 -2.25
CA GLN A 247 -6.34 10.71 -1.60
C GLN A 247 -4.84 10.75 -1.97
N LEU A 248 -4.20 9.58 -2.02
CA LEU A 248 -2.80 9.43 -2.44
C LEU A 248 -2.61 9.80 -3.92
N VAL A 249 -3.49 9.32 -4.81
CA VAL A 249 -3.48 9.66 -6.25
C VAL A 249 -3.57 11.18 -6.45
N ARG A 250 -4.53 11.86 -5.80
CA ARG A 250 -4.69 13.32 -5.94
C ARG A 250 -3.48 14.09 -5.45
N LEU A 251 -2.82 13.63 -4.38
CA LEU A 251 -1.57 14.23 -3.94
C LEU A 251 -0.47 13.98 -4.97
N ALA A 252 -0.29 12.74 -5.43
CA ALA A 252 0.72 12.37 -6.41
C ALA A 252 0.60 13.15 -7.72
N VAL A 253 -0.61 13.30 -8.28
CA VAL A 253 -0.89 14.14 -9.47
C VAL A 253 -0.46 15.59 -9.24
N ARG A 254 -0.77 16.15 -8.05
CA ARG A 254 -0.42 17.53 -7.70
C ARG A 254 1.09 17.72 -7.62
N ILE A 255 1.80 16.79 -6.99
CA ILE A 255 3.27 16.82 -6.90
C ILE A 255 3.91 16.64 -8.28
N LEU A 256 3.37 15.73 -9.10
CA LEU A 256 3.81 15.53 -10.48
C LEU A 256 3.65 16.79 -11.32
N GLY A 257 2.51 17.48 -11.22
CA GLY A 257 2.29 18.76 -11.90
C GLY A 257 3.31 19.83 -11.49
N ILE A 258 3.61 19.95 -10.19
CA ILE A 258 4.65 20.85 -9.68
C ILE A 258 6.03 20.48 -10.27
N ALA A 259 6.36 19.19 -10.31
CA ALA A 259 7.66 18.70 -10.77
C ALA A 259 7.86 18.79 -12.29
N LEU A 260 6.78 18.68 -13.07
CA LEU A 260 6.79 18.92 -14.51
C LEU A 260 6.97 20.41 -14.84
N GLY A 261 6.34 21.27 -14.04
CA GLY A 261 6.37 22.71 -14.24
C GLY A 261 5.44 23.21 -15.35
N PRO A 262 5.23 24.53 -15.43
CA PRO A 262 4.20 25.13 -16.28
C PRO A 262 4.57 25.21 -17.76
N THR A 263 5.76 24.76 -18.15
CA THR A 263 6.24 24.79 -19.54
C THR A 263 6.31 23.40 -20.16
N ALA A 264 5.97 22.35 -19.41
CA ALA A 264 5.95 21.00 -19.95
C ALA A 264 4.83 20.88 -21.02
N PRO A 265 5.06 20.12 -22.11
CA PRO A 265 4.03 19.85 -23.09
C PRO A 265 2.75 19.29 -22.43
N PRO A 266 1.55 19.81 -22.75
CA PRO A 266 0.34 19.40 -22.06
C PRO A 266 -0.05 17.94 -22.34
N VAL A 267 -0.32 17.18 -21.28
CA VAL A 267 -0.78 15.79 -21.33
C VAL A 267 -2.04 15.63 -20.49
N LEU A 268 -3.08 15.02 -21.07
CA LEU A 268 -4.26 14.59 -20.32
C LEU A 268 -3.95 13.27 -19.62
N LEU A 269 -3.80 13.32 -18.30
CA LEU A 269 -3.65 12.15 -17.46
C LEU A 269 -5.02 11.72 -16.92
N SER A 270 -5.44 10.51 -17.26
CA SER A 270 -6.61 9.85 -16.69
C SER A 270 -6.17 8.73 -15.77
N VAL A 271 -6.73 8.64 -14.58
CA VAL A 271 -6.52 7.49 -13.70
C VAL A 271 -7.80 6.66 -13.68
N THR A 272 -7.72 5.37 -14.04
CA THR A 272 -8.89 4.52 -14.25
C THR A 272 -9.85 4.58 -13.05
N GLY A 273 -11.14 4.77 -13.33
CA GLY A 273 -12.19 4.80 -12.32
C GLY A 273 -12.31 6.14 -11.57
N GLY A 274 -11.66 7.20 -12.03
CA GLY A 274 -11.76 8.51 -11.38
C GLY A 274 -11.69 9.71 -12.33
N GLU A 275 -10.91 10.70 -11.93
CA GLU A 275 -10.83 12.01 -12.57
C GLU A 275 -9.72 12.08 -13.62
N GLU A 276 -9.78 13.14 -14.42
CA GLU A 276 -8.78 13.47 -15.43
C GLU A 276 -8.12 14.81 -15.08
N TRP A 277 -6.83 14.92 -15.36
CA TRP A 277 -6.04 16.11 -15.09
C TRP A 277 -5.22 16.48 -16.31
N VAL A 278 -5.21 17.77 -16.66
CA VAL A 278 -4.24 18.30 -17.62
C VAL A 278 -2.97 18.65 -16.85
N LEU A 279 -1.87 17.98 -17.18
CA LEU A 279 -0.52 18.26 -16.67
C LEU A 279 0.26 19.08 -17.70
N GLY A 280 1.07 20.04 -17.26
CA GLY A 280 1.91 20.87 -18.13
C GLY A 280 1.34 22.27 -18.36
N ALA A 281 1.66 22.86 -19.52
CA ALA A 281 1.31 24.24 -19.83
C ALA A 281 -0.21 24.48 -19.92
N GLU A 282 -0.69 25.52 -19.25
CA GLU A 282 -2.09 25.93 -19.31
C GLU A 282 -2.38 26.71 -20.60
N GLY A 283 -3.55 26.47 -21.21
CA GLY A 283 -4.02 27.20 -22.39
C GLY A 283 -3.46 26.73 -23.74
N GLU A 284 -2.57 25.75 -23.73
CA GLU A 284 -2.05 25.06 -24.92
C GLU A 284 -2.88 23.80 -25.23
N PRO A 285 -2.93 23.32 -26.49
CA PRO A 285 -3.64 22.09 -26.83
C PRO A 285 -2.98 20.86 -26.19
N VAL A 286 -3.80 19.93 -25.70
CA VAL A 286 -3.34 18.62 -25.22
C VAL A 286 -2.65 17.87 -26.36
N LEU A 287 -1.39 17.46 -26.15
CA LEU A 287 -0.59 16.77 -27.17
C LEU A 287 -0.66 15.26 -27.05
N ALA A 288 -1.01 14.75 -25.87
CA ALA A 288 -1.13 13.33 -25.62
C ALA A 288 -2.12 13.02 -24.49
N GLU A 289 -2.66 11.80 -24.52
CA GLU A 289 -3.50 11.23 -23.47
C GLU A 289 -2.77 10.03 -22.87
N LEU A 290 -2.84 9.89 -21.56
CA LEU A 290 -2.23 8.79 -20.81
C LEU A 290 -3.23 8.29 -19.77
N THR A 291 -3.62 7.03 -19.85
CA THR A 291 -4.45 6.38 -18.83
C THR A 291 -3.62 5.43 -17.99
N LEU A 292 -3.71 5.49 -16.65
CA LEU A 292 -3.04 4.58 -15.73
C LEU A 292 -3.99 4.01 -14.68
N GLU A 293 -3.73 2.78 -14.24
CA GLU A 293 -4.43 2.22 -13.07
C GLU A 293 -3.97 2.93 -11.78
N PRO A 294 -4.87 3.21 -10.82
CA PRO A 294 -4.54 3.98 -9.61
C PRO A 294 -3.37 3.40 -8.81
N TYR A 295 -3.33 2.08 -8.65
CA TYR A 295 -2.27 1.40 -7.91
C TYR A 295 -0.93 1.48 -8.67
N ASP A 296 -0.94 1.23 -9.98
CA ASP A 296 0.28 1.27 -10.80
C ASP A 296 0.81 2.69 -10.94
N PHE A 297 -0.06 3.71 -11.01
CA PHE A 297 0.34 5.11 -10.96
C PHE A 297 1.04 5.46 -9.65
N CYS A 298 0.47 5.06 -8.50
CA CYS A 298 1.12 5.29 -7.21
C CYS A 298 2.45 4.53 -7.10
N ARG A 299 2.55 3.29 -7.62
CA ARG A 299 3.83 2.57 -7.65
C ARG A 299 4.86 3.30 -8.51
N LEU A 300 4.48 3.73 -9.72
CA LEU A 300 5.36 4.49 -10.61
C LEU A 300 5.87 5.76 -9.92
N VAL A 301 4.98 6.55 -9.30
CA VAL A 301 5.35 7.75 -8.55
C VAL A 301 6.29 7.44 -7.39
N GLY A 302 6.10 6.29 -6.74
CA GLY A 302 7.01 5.78 -5.72
C GLY A 302 8.33 5.23 -6.28
N GLY A 303 8.62 5.38 -7.57
CA GLY A 303 9.82 4.84 -8.21
C GLY A 303 9.80 3.31 -8.37
N ARG A 304 8.61 2.69 -8.31
CA ARG A 304 8.40 1.24 -8.52
C ARG A 304 7.74 1.03 -9.87
N GLY A 305 8.44 0.36 -10.77
CA GLY A 305 7.96 0.08 -12.12
C GLY A 305 8.81 0.78 -13.17
N ASP A 306 8.76 0.25 -14.38
CA ASP A 306 9.52 0.77 -15.51
C ASP A 306 8.60 1.67 -16.36
N PRO A 307 8.94 2.97 -16.55
CA PRO A 307 8.19 3.89 -17.41
C PRO A 307 7.87 3.33 -18.80
N ASP A 308 8.71 2.48 -19.36
CA ASP A 308 8.51 1.89 -20.69
C ASP A 308 7.50 0.73 -20.68
N THR A 309 7.19 0.15 -19.51
CA THR A 309 6.34 -1.04 -19.38
C THR A 309 5.11 -0.86 -18.51
N VAL A 310 5.03 0.23 -17.73
CA VAL A 310 3.80 0.61 -17.02
C VAL A 310 2.72 0.82 -18.08
N ALA A 311 1.87 -0.19 -18.21
CA ALA A 311 0.93 -0.37 -19.29
C ALA A 311 -0.21 0.65 -19.18
N GLY A 312 0.06 1.87 -19.60
CA GLY A 312 -0.95 2.87 -19.82
C GLY A 312 -1.44 2.85 -21.26
N ASN A 313 -2.75 3.00 -21.45
CA ASN A 313 -3.28 3.35 -22.76
C ASN A 313 -2.84 4.78 -23.05
N ALA A 314 -1.85 4.94 -23.93
CA ALA A 314 -1.32 6.23 -24.33
C ALA A 314 -1.63 6.50 -25.81
N THR A 315 -2.03 7.74 -26.12
CA THR A 315 -2.25 8.20 -27.50
C THR A 315 -1.65 9.60 -27.69
N GLY A 316 -1.32 9.98 -28.92
CA GLY A 316 -0.72 11.28 -29.23
C GLY A 316 0.82 11.28 -29.17
N ASP A 317 1.40 12.39 -28.70
CA ASP A 317 2.85 12.62 -28.66
C ASP A 317 3.57 11.72 -27.64
N ALA A 318 4.35 10.77 -28.15
CA ALA A 318 5.11 9.81 -27.34
C ALA A 318 6.20 10.45 -26.47
N ALA A 319 6.79 11.58 -26.88
CA ALA A 319 7.80 12.29 -26.10
C ALA A 319 7.16 13.02 -24.91
N ALA A 320 5.97 13.58 -25.11
CA ALA A 320 5.19 14.19 -24.03
C ALA A 320 4.79 13.15 -22.97
N VAL A 321 4.28 11.98 -23.41
CA VAL A 321 3.96 10.85 -22.51
C VAL A 321 5.18 10.38 -21.73
N ARG A 322 6.31 10.17 -22.44
CA ARG A 322 7.57 9.72 -21.82
C ARG A 322 8.04 10.70 -20.74
N ASN A 323 7.97 12.00 -20.99
CA ASN A 323 8.33 13.02 -20.00
C ASN A 323 7.47 12.88 -18.72
N VAL A 324 6.16 12.69 -18.85
CA VAL A 324 5.27 12.49 -17.68
C VAL A 324 5.64 11.23 -16.91
N LEU A 325 5.86 10.10 -17.58
CA LEU A 325 6.18 8.82 -16.94
C LEU A 325 7.56 8.83 -16.28
N GLU A 326 8.58 9.37 -16.96
CA GLU A 326 9.93 9.54 -16.41
C GLU A 326 9.93 10.53 -15.24
N ARG A 327 9.18 11.64 -15.34
CA ARG A 327 9.04 12.59 -14.24
C ARG A 327 8.36 11.95 -13.03
N ALA A 328 7.29 11.20 -13.25
CA ALA A 328 6.61 10.45 -12.19
C ALA A 328 7.56 9.46 -11.51
N ALA A 329 8.29 8.66 -12.27
CA ALA A 329 9.30 7.73 -11.73
C ALA A 329 10.42 8.45 -10.97
N SER A 330 10.87 9.61 -11.46
CA SER A 330 11.94 10.40 -10.84
C SER A 330 11.53 11.08 -9.54
N LEU A 331 10.23 11.19 -9.26
CA LEU A 331 9.80 11.63 -7.94
C LEU A 331 10.35 10.67 -6.89
N ALA A 332 10.35 9.35 -7.16
CA ALA A 332 10.69 8.31 -6.19
C ALA A 332 9.99 8.55 -4.83
N TRP A 333 8.81 9.19 -4.93
CA TRP A 333 8.12 10.07 -4.00
C TRP A 333 8.90 10.76 -2.86
N LEU A 334 10.14 11.10 -3.23
CA LEU A 334 11.11 12.04 -2.68
C LEU A 334 11.89 11.55 -1.46
#